data_AF-A0A3L8BN78-F1
#
_entry.id   AF-A0A3L8BN78-F1
#
_cell.length_a   1.000
_cell.length_b   1.000
_cell.length_c   1.000
_cell.angle_alpha   90.00
_cell.angle_beta   90.00
_cell.angle_gamma   90.00
#
_symmetry.space_group_name_H-M   'P 1'
#
loop_
_entity.id
_entity.type
_entity.pdbx_description
1 polymer ?
#
loop_
_entity_poly.entity_id
_entity_poly.type
_entity_poly.pdbx_seq_one_letter_code
_entity_poly.pdbx_strand_id
1 'polypeptide(L)'
;MAFVHLKNANILRNEDVDFSKTEVLLLASELKADGLYLQLHKVNYYKSNGAQITVITENMASASECSESPVRVYLVSEIYGA
;
A
#
# COMPACT_ATOMS: atom_id res chain seq x y z
N MET A 1 -1.55 0.72 -7.66
CA MET A 1 -0.29 0.74 -6.87
C MET A 1 -0.23 1.99 -6.02
N ALA A 2 0.02 1.89 -4.71
CA ALA A 2 -0.05 3.02 -3.78
C ALA A 2 0.94 4.16 -4.08
N PHE A 3 2.16 3.80 -4.46
CA PHE A 3 3.22 4.76 -4.77
C PHE A 3 2.80 5.82 -5.80
N VAL A 4 2.01 5.45 -6.81
CA VAL A 4 1.51 6.40 -7.83
C VAL A 4 0.63 7.48 -7.20
N HIS A 5 -0.25 7.12 -6.27
CA HIS A 5 -1.10 8.09 -5.57
C HIS A 5 -0.27 9.03 -4.69
N LEU A 6 0.71 8.49 -3.96
CA LEU A 6 1.61 9.28 -3.12
C LEU A 6 2.47 10.24 -3.94
N LYS A 7 2.95 9.80 -5.10
CA LYS A 7 3.69 10.64 -6.05
C LYS A 7 2.82 11.78 -6.57
N ASN A 8 1.59 11.47 -7.01
CA ASN A 8 0.66 12.48 -7.52
C ASN A 8 0.24 13.50 -6.44
N ALA A 9 0.27 13.11 -5.17
CA ALA A 9 0.05 13.98 -4.02
C ALA A 9 1.30 14.74 -3.54
N ASN A 10 2.45 14.60 -4.22
CA ASN A 10 3.75 15.17 -3.84
C ASN A 10 4.26 14.74 -2.45
N ILE A 11 3.85 13.57 -1.97
CA ILE A 11 4.31 13.01 -0.69
C ILE A 11 5.66 12.26 -0.87
N LEU A 12 5.82 11.60 -2.01
CA LEU A 12 7.02 10.84 -2.38
C LEU A 12 7.46 11.15 -3.81
N ARG A 13 8.75 10.95 -4.08
CA ARG A 13 9.33 10.97 -5.43
C ARG A 13 10.16 9.70 -5.64
N ASN A 14 10.34 9.27 -6.89
CA ASN A 14 11.10 8.06 -7.22
C ASN A 14 12.52 8.10 -6.65
N GLU A 15 13.19 9.23 -6.82
CA GLU A 15 14.56 9.51 -6.37
C GLU A 15 14.72 9.51 -4.84
N ASP A 16 13.62 9.67 -4.10
CA ASP A 16 13.64 9.73 -2.66
C ASP A 16 13.43 8.37 -1.99
N VAL A 17 13.02 7.33 -2.72
CA VAL A 17 12.60 6.02 -2.17
C VAL A 17 13.55 4.91 -2.58
N ASP A 18 14.00 4.14 -1.59
CA ASP A 18 14.73 2.89 -1.82
C ASP A 18 13.72 1.74 -1.98
N PHE A 19 13.36 1.47 -3.24
CA PHE A 19 12.38 0.43 -3.56
C PHE A 19 12.83 -0.97 -3.14
N SER A 20 14.13 -1.23 -3.02
CA SER A 20 14.65 -2.53 -2.57
C SER A 20 14.31 -2.84 -1.11
N LYS A 21 13.99 -1.81 -0.33
CA LYS A 21 13.60 -1.91 1.08
C LYS A 21 12.08 -1.83 1.29
N THR A 22 11.29 -1.70 0.23
CA THR A 22 9.83 -1.59 0.37
C THR A 22 9.27 -2.88 0.97
N GLU A 23 8.53 -2.75 2.06
CA GLU A 23 7.88 -3.88 2.72
C GLU A 23 6.37 -3.82 2.46
N VAL A 24 5.79 -4.98 2.17
CA VAL A 24 4.35 -5.14 1.99
C VAL A 24 3.87 -6.27 2.91
N LEU A 25 2.89 -5.96 3.74
CA LEU A 25 2.26 -6.91 4.67
C LEU A 25 0.75 -6.96 4.42
N LEU A 26 0.22 -8.15 4.15
CA LEU A 26 -1.23 -8.37 4.12
C LEU A 26 -1.80 -8.29 5.55
N LEU A 27 -2.64 -7.28 5.80
CA LEU A 27 -3.31 -7.09 7.08
C LEU A 27 -4.61 -7.89 7.18
N ALA A 28 -5.37 -7.92 6.08
CA ALA A 28 -6.64 -8.61 6.01
C ALA A 28 -6.93 -9.04 4.57
N SER A 29 -7.58 -10.20 4.42
CA SER A 29 -8.11 -10.69 3.15
C SER A 29 -9.47 -11.32 3.41
N GLU A 30 -10.50 -10.76 2.80
CA GLU A 30 -11.88 -11.23 2.94
C GLU A 30 -12.40 -11.69 1.58
N LEU A 31 -12.82 -12.95 1.48
CA LEU A 31 -13.49 -13.45 0.28
C LEU A 31 -14.85 -12.77 0.10
N LYS A 32 -15.04 -12.14 -1.05
CA LYS A 32 -16.30 -11.58 -1.54
C LYS A 32 -16.91 -12.52 -2.59
N ALA A 33 -17.99 -12.09 -3.24
CA ALA A 33 -18.60 -12.82 -4.33
C ALA A 33 -17.62 -13.00 -5.50
N ASP A 34 -17.91 -13.99 -6.35
CA ASP A 34 -17.24 -14.21 -7.64
C ASP A 34 -15.72 -14.43 -7.56
N GLY A 35 -15.22 -14.91 -6.42
CA GLY A 35 -13.80 -15.20 -6.23
C GLY A 35 -12.92 -13.96 -6.06
N LEU A 36 -13.53 -12.79 -5.82
CA LEU A 36 -12.84 -11.56 -5.50
C LEU A 36 -12.54 -11.51 -4.00
N TYR A 37 -11.42 -10.91 -3.64
CA TYR A 37 -11.00 -10.68 -2.27
C TYR A 37 -10.89 -9.19 -2.02
N LEU A 38 -11.53 -8.70 -0.97
CA LEU A 38 -11.19 -7.39 -0.43
C LEU A 38 -9.91 -7.55 0.40
N GLN A 39 -8.86 -6.85 0.02
CA GLN A 39 -7.56 -6.95 0.68
C GLN A 39 -7.09 -5.62 1.23
N LEU A 40 -6.56 -5.68 2.45
CA LEU A 40 -5.88 -4.58 3.09
C LEU A 40 -4.40 -4.91 3.21
N HIS A 41 -3.53 -4.04 2.70
CA HIS A 41 -2.08 -4.18 2.82
C HIS A 41 -1.48 -2.98 3.53
N LYS A 42 -0.59 -3.22 4.49
CA LYS A 42 0.33 -2.22 5.00
C LYS A 42 1.57 -2.18 4.10
N VAL A 43 1.93 -1.01 3.61
CA VAL A 43 3.13 -0.79 2.81
C VAL A 43 4.02 0.21 3.50
N ASN A 44 5.29 -0.15 3.72
CA ASN A 44 6.32 0.76 4.22
C ASN A 44 7.24 1.14 3.07
N TYR A 45 7.31 2.43 2.77
CA TYR A 45 8.31 3.02 1.87
C TYR A 45 9.42 3.63 2.71
N TYR A 46 10.67 3.27 2.41
CA TYR A 46 11.84 3.83 3.07
C TYR A 46 12.50 4.86 2.17
N LYS A 47 12.65 6.07 2.69
CA LYS A 47 13.33 7.15 1.99
C LYS A 47 14.84 7.02 2.14
N SER A 48 15.60 7.53 1.18
CA SER A 48 17.07 7.52 1.20
C SER A 48 17.66 8.25 2.42
N ASN A 49 16.91 9.18 3.01
CA ASN A 49 17.30 9.89 4.24
C ASN A 49 16.96 9.13 5.54
N GLY A 50 16.49 7.88 5.44
CA GLY A 50 16.10 7.06 6.58
C GLY A 50 14.67 7.27 7.09
N ALA A 51 13.92 8.24 6.56
CA ALA A 51 12.52 8.42 6.92
C ALA A 51 11.65 7.30 6.36
N GLN A 52 10.62 6.90 7.09
CA GLN A 52 9.66 5.89 6.67
C GLN A 52 8.29 6.54 6.39
N ILE A 53 7.64 6.12 5.31
CA ILE A 53 6.26 6.45 5.01
C ILE A 53 5.46 5.16 4.99
N THR A 54 4.47 5.07 5.88
CA THR A 54 3.57 3.92 5.96
C THR A 54 2.21 4.29 5.38
N VAL A 55 1.70 3.41 4.54
CA VAL A 55 0.33 3.50 4.01
C VAL A 55 -0.41 2.20 4.19
N ILE A 56 -1.73 2.29 4.27
CA ILE A 56 -2.62 1.14 4.12
C ILE A 56 -3.32 1.26 2.76
N THR A 57 -3.35 0.18 2.00
CA THR A 57 -4.09 0.10 0.74
C THR A 57 -5.31 -0.76 0.89
N GLU A 58 -6.38 -0.39 0.20
CA GLU A 58 -7.60 -1.19 0.06
C GLU A 58 -7.87 -1.38 -1.43
N ASN A 59 -8.01 -2.63 -1.85
CA ASN A 59 -8.39 -2.97 -3.22
C ASN A 59 -9.11 -4.33 -3.27
N MET A 60 -9.86 -4.54 -4.35
CA MET A 60 -10.31 -5.87 -4.74
C MET A 60 -9.19 -6.57 -5.51
N ALA A 61 -8.98 -7.85 -5.26
CA ALA A 61 -8.03 -8.70 -5.96
C ALA A 61 -8.70 -10.04 -6.32
N SER A 62 -8.18 -10.74 -7.32
CA SER A 62 -8.60 -12.10 -7.69
C SER A 62 -7.39 -13.03 -7.67
N ALA A 63 -7.61 -14.32 -7.93
CA ALA A 63 -6.50 -15.26 -8.10
C ALA A 63 -5.66 -14.96 -9.38
N SER A 64 -6.26 -14.31 -10.37
CA SER A 64 -5.60 -13.96 -11.64
C SER A 64 -4.93 -12.59 -11.60
N GLU A 65 -5.52 -11.62 -10.90
CA GLU A 65 -5.06 -10.24 -10.89
C GLU A 65 -4.89 -9.71 -9.46
N CYS A 66 -3.75 -9.06 -9.23
CA CYS A 66 -3.44 -8.46 -7.93
C CYS A 66 -4.27 -7.21 -7.61
N SER A 67 -4.99 -6.65 -8.60
CA SER A 67 -5.90 -5.51 -8.41
C SER A 67 -6.97 -5.47 -9.49
N GLU A 68 -8.20 -5.82 -9.14
CA GLU A 68 -9.40 -5.78 -10.00
C GLU A 68 -10.17 -4.47 -9.83
N SER A 69 -9.74 -3.60 -8.92
CA SER A 69 -10.32 -2.28 -8.66
C SER A 69 -9.25 -1.18 -8.60
N PRO A 70 -9.65 0.11 -8.69
CA PRO A 70 -8.82 1.20 -8.22
C PRO A 70 -8.38 0.97 -6.77
N VAL A 71 -7.15 1.37 -6.45
CA VAL A 71 -6.57 1.22 -5.12
C VAL A 71 -6.88 2.47 -4.30
N ARG A 72 -7.55 2.31 -3.15
CA ARG A 72 -7.63 3.38 -2.15
C ARG A 72 -6.38 3.34 -1.28
N VAL A 73 -5.84 4.52 -0.95
CA VAL A 73 -4.60 4.66 -0.19
C VAL A 73 -4.84 5.55 1.01
N TYR A 74 -4.58 5.02 2.19
CA TYR A 74 -4.64 5.74 3.47
C TYR A 74 -3.22 6.01 3.95
N LEU A 75 -2.87 7.29 4.13
CA LEU A 75 -1.61 7.67 4.76
C LEU A 75 -1.72 7.47 6.27
N VAL A 76 -0.80 6.69 6.84
CA VAL A 76 -0.77 6.45 8.29
C VAL A 76 0.08 7.53 8.95
N SER A 77 -0.54 8.35 9.80
CA SER A 77 0.17 9.35 10.59
C SER A 77 0.72 8.79 11.90
N GLU A 78 -0.03 7.89 12.54
CA GLU A 78 0.31 7.34 13.84
C GLU A 78 -0.32 5.94 14.02
N ILE A 79 0.33 5.08 14.80
CA ILE A 79 -0.14 3.74 15.15
C ILE A 79 -0.04 3.60 16.67
N TYR A 80 -1.13 3.20 17.32
CA TYR A 80 -1.17 2.92 18.75
C TYR A 80 -1.28 1.41 19.00
N GLY A 81 -0.67 0.93 20.09
CA GLY A 81 -0.80 -0.47 20.53
C GLY A 81 -0.08 -1.50 19.65
N ALA A 82 1.03 -1.09 19.02
CA ALA A 82 1.92 -1.97 18.26
C ALA A 82 2.79 -2.85 19.16
#